data_AF-A0A7Z9LYT4-F1
#
_entry.id   AF-A0A7Z9LYT4-F1
#
_cell.length_a   1.000
_cell.length_b   1.000
_cell.length_c   1.000
_cell.angle_alpha   90.00
_cell.angle_beta   90.00
_cell.angle_gamma   90.00
#
_symmetry.space_group_name_H-M   'P 1'
#
loop_
_entity.id
_entity.type
_entity.pdbx_description
1 polymer ?
#
loop_
_entity_poly.entity_id
_entity_poly.type
_entity_poly.pdbx_seq_one_letter_code
_entity_poly.pdbx_strand_id
1 'polypeptide(L)'
;MTENQQHKPLTPTELIEKYQIGIWRYLRVLGCEASLAEDITQETFLKILRKGFDQYNDAATAGFLRKVAYNLFISMQRRSGRVVLVENVDQLDAVWDRWAGSDNGDDIIDKLRDCMDALSDRARDALEMRFREKQTRIKIADFLEITEHGAKNLMQRAKKQLRECVENKIQAEAI
;
A
#
# COMPACT_ATOMS: atom_id res chain seq x y z
N MET A 1 -30.18 8.99 -24.02
CA MET A 1 -29.99 10.27 -23.32
C MET A 1 -29.34 9.95 -21.99
N THR A 2 -28.01 9.98 -21.93
CA THR A 2 -27.25 9.73 -20.69
C THR A 2 -27.31 10.98 -19.84
N GLU A 3 -27.91 10.88 -18.65
CA GLU A 3 -27.90 11.93 -17.64
C GLU A 3 -26.46 12.33 -17.35
N ASN A 4 -26.16 13.61 -17.60
CA ASN A 4 -24.89 14.22 -17.32
C ASN A 4 -24.81 14.39 -15.80
N GLN A 5 -24.26 13.39 -15.10
CA GLN A 5 -24.01 13.47 -13.66
C GLN A 5 -23.05 14.64 -13.42
N GLN A 6 -23.60 15.79 -13.03
CA GLN A 6 -22.83 16.96 -12.58
C GLN A 6 -22.06 16.54 -11.32
N HIS A 7 -20.82 16.08 -11.48
CA HIS A 7 -19.91 15.88 -10.37
C HIS A 7 -19.60 17.25 -9.78
N LYS A 8 -20.05 17.48 -8.55
CA LYS A 8 -19.66 18.66 -7.77
C LYS A 8 -18.12 18.63 -7.64
N PRO A 9 -17.40 19.70 -7.99
CA PRO A 9 -15.96 19.74 -7.81
C PRO A 9 -15.65 19.62 -6.32
N LEU A 10 -14.77 18.68 -5.96
CA LEU A 10 -14.28 18.56 -4.59
C LEU A 10 -13.52 19.82 -4.21
N THR A 11 -13.77 20.31 -3.01
CA THR A 11 -12.88 21.30 -2.40
C THR A 11 -11.49 20.70 -2.19
N PRO A 12 -10.43 21.53 -2.07
CA PRO A 12 -9.09 21.05 -1.78
C PRO A 12 -9.03 20.12 -0.55
N THR A 13 -9.78 20.45 0.51
CA THR A 13 -9.85 19.66 1.73
C THR A 13 -10.49 18.30 1.48
N GLU A 14 -11.67 18.24 0.84
CA GLU A 14 -12.36 16.98 0.53
C GLU A 14 -11.49 16.07 -0.36
N LEU A 15 -10.77 16.64 -1.32
CA LEU A 15 -9.85 15.90 -2.19
C LEU A 15 -8.69 15.28 -1.38
N ILE A 16 -8.07 16.07 -0.50
CA ILE A 16 -6.94 15.59 0.32
C ILE A 16 -7.42 14.50 1.28
N GLU A 17 -8.48 14.78 2.05
CA GLU A 17 -9.02 13.84 3.05
C GLU A 17 -9.35 12.48 2.42
N LYS A 18 -9.98 12.50 1.25
CA LYS A 18 -10.42 11.29 0.55
C LYS A 18 -9.27 10.45 -0.03
N TYR A 19 -8.22 11.07 -0.57
CA TYR A 19 -7.23 10.35 -1.38
C TYR A 19 -5.83 10.25 -0.75
N GLN A 20 -5.52 11.03 0.29
CA GLN A 20 -4.16 11.09 0.83
C GLN A 20 -3.63 9.74 1.35
N ILE A 21 -4.48 8.97 2.04
CA ILE A 21 -4.09 7.68 2.61
C ILE A 21 -3.78 6.67 1.49
N GLY A 22 -4.61 6.64 0.44
CA GLY A 22 -4.41 5.77 -0.71
C GLY A 22 -3.13 6.07 -1.46
N ILE A 23 -2.83 7.36 -1.70
CA ILE A 23 -1.58 7.77 -2.37
C ILE A 23 -0.37 7.41 -1.51
N TRP A 24 -0.41 7.71 -0.21
CA TRP A 24 0.68 7.39 0.69
C TRP A 24 0.94 5.88 0.74
N ARG A 25 -0.10 5.07 0.93
CA ARG A 25 0.02 3.60 0.93
C ARG A 25 0.54 3.05 -0.39
N TYR A 26 0.08 3.59 -1.51
CA TYR A 26 0.57 3.22 -2.84
C TYR A 26 2.08 3.43 -2.95
N LEU A 27 2.59 4.60 -2.52
CA LEU A 27 4.03 4.87 -2.48
C LEU A 27 4.78 3.89 -1.57
N ARG A 28 4.21 3.55 -0.40
CA ARG A 28 4.82 2.57 0.51
C ARG A 28 4.93 1.18 -0.12
N VAL A 29 3.93 0.75 -0.89
CA VAL A 29 3.95 -0.53 -1.63
C VAL A 29 5.06 -0.54 -2.68
N LEU A 30 5.32 0.60 -3.33
CA LEU A 30 6.44 0.76 -4.28
C LEU A 30 7.83 0.76 -3.61
N GLY A 31 7.90 0.59 -2.30
CA GLY A 31 9.16 0.61 -1.54
C GLY A 31 9.63 2.02 -1.18
N CYS A 32 8.77 3.03 -1.30
CA CYS A 32 9.08 4.36 -0.81
C CYS A 32 9.21 4.35 0.72
N GLU A 33 10.22 5.07 1.22
CA GLU A 33 10.39 5.30 2.66
C GLU A 33 9.25 6.17 3.19
N ALA A 34 8.87 6.03 4.46
CA ALA A 34 7.67 6.65 5.02
C ALA A 34 7.70 8.18 4.96
N SER A 35 8.82 8.82 5.32
CA SER A 35 8.95 10.28 5.27
C SER A 35 8.91 10.79 3.83
N LEU A 36 9.60 10.09 2.92
CA LEU A 36 9.56 10.42 1.49
C LEU A 36 8.16 10.24 0.88
N ALA A 37 7.42 9.21 1.30
CA ALA A 37 6.05 8.99 0.85
C ALA A 37 5.11 10.11 1.31
N GLU A 38 5.32 10.64 2.51
CA GLU A 38 4.59 11.80 3.03
C GLU A 38 4.85 13.04 2.17
N ASP A 39 6.13 13.37 1.93
CA ASP A 39 6.54 14.50 1.09
C ASP A 39 5.96 14.40 -0.33
N ILE A 40 6.05 13.23 -0.97
CA ILE A 40 5.52 13.01 -2.32
C ILE A 40 4.00 13.12 -2.34
N THR A 41 3.31 12.65 -1.30
CA THR A 41 1.86 12.78 -1.20
C THR A 41 1.46 14.26 -1.14
N GLN A 42 2.14 15.06 -0.31
CA GLN A 42 1.90 16.50 -0.23
C GLN A 42 2.18 17.20 -1.57
N GLU A 43 3.33 16.92 -2.19
CA GLU A 43 3.69 17.51 -3.50
C GLU A 43 2.71 17.10 -4.60
N THR A 44 2.15 15.88 -4.53
CA THR A 44 1.09 15.42 -5.45
C THR A 44 -0.10 16.36 -5.38
N PHE A 45 -0.66 16.60 -4.21
CA PHE A 45 -1.81 17.51 -4.06
C PHE A 45 -1.45 18.95 -4.41
N LEU A 46 -0.29 19.47 -3.97
CA LEU A 46 0.14 20.83 -4.34
C LEU A 46 0.18 21.02 -5.86
N LYS A 47 0.69 20.03 -6.60
CA LYS A 47 0.76 20.07 -8.06
C LYS A 47 -0.61 20.05 -8.73
N ILE A 48 -1.54 19.27 -8.19
CA ILE A 48 -2.92 19.20 -8.67
C ILE A 48 -3.66 20.51 -8.40
N LEU A 49 -3.60 21.02 -7.18
CA LEU A 49 -4.28 22.26 -6.78
C LEU A 49 -3.79 23.48 -7.56
N ARG A 50 -2.47 23.57 -7.86
CA ARG A 50 -1.91 24.65 -8.68
C ARG A 50 -2.37 24.63 -10.14
N LYS A 51 -2.66 23.45 -10.69
CA LYS A 51 -3.11 23.29 -12.08
C LYS A 51 -4.61 23.46 -12.26
N GLY A 52 -5.37 23.37 -11.18
CA GLY A 52 -6.81 23.15 -11.24
C GLY A 52 -7.11 21.66 -11.46
N PHE A 53 -8.19 21.19 -10.86
CA PHE A 53 -8.61 19.80 -10.93
C PHE A 53 -10.12 19.69 -11.02
N ASP A 54 -10.58 18.98 -12.04
CA ASP A 54 -11.99 18.62 -12.20
C ASP A 54 -12.13 17.13 -11.94
N GLN A 55 -12.93 16.77 -10.93
CA GLN A 55 -13.18 15.38 -10.59
C GLN A 55 -14.10 14.76 -11.65
N TYR A 56 -13.69 13.64 -12.23
CA TYR A 56 -14.52 12.88 -13.17
C TYR A 56 -15.37 11.83 -12.45
N ASN A 57 -14.70 10.87 -11.79
CA ASN A 57 -15.28 9.93 -10.84
C ASN A 57 -14.19 9.47 -9.87
N ASP A 58 -14.57 8.72 -8.84
CA ASP A 58 -13.65 8.32 -7.77
C ASP A 58 -12.48 7.47 -8.26
N ALA A 59 -12.75 6.45 -9.08
CA ALA A 59 -11.73 5.52 -9.57
C ALA A 59 -10.74 6.22 -10.51
N ALA A 60 -11.23 7.01 -11.46
CA ALA A 60 -10.40 7.77 -12.39
C ALA A 60 -9.55 8.81 -11.66
N THR A 61 -10.11 9.46 -10.63
CA THR A 61 -9.38 10.41 -9.79
C THR A 61 -8.27 9.72 -9.01
N ALA A 62 -8.56 8.59 -8.36
CA ALA A 62 -7.58 7.82 -7.61
C ALA A 62 -6.41 7.36 -8.50
N GLY A 63 -6.71 6.76 -9.66
CA GLY A 63 -5.68 6.31 -10.62
C GLY A 63 -4.84 7.47 -11.16
N PHE A 64 -5.46 8.61 -11.46
CA PHE A 64 -4.74 9.82 -11.87
C PHE A 64 -3.78 10.32 -10.79
N LEU A 65 -4.24 10.41 -9.53
CA LEU A 65 -3.41 10.85 -8.41
C LEU A 65 -2.24 9.89 -8.16
N ARG A 66 -2.47 8.58 -8.21
CA ARG A 66 -1.41 7.56 -8.10
C ARG A 66 -0.39 7.69 -9.22
N LYS A 67 -0.83 7.94 -10.46
CA LYS A 67 0.07 8.19 -11.60
C LYS A 67 0.93 9.44 -11.39
N VAL A 68 0.37 10.52 -10.84
CA VAL A 68 1.14 11.72 -10.51
C VAL A 68 2.19 11.42 -9.42
N ALA A 69 1.78 10.75 -8.34
CA ALA A 69 2.66 10.37 -7.24
C ALA A 69 3.79 9.43 -7.70
N TYR A 70 3.49 8.43 -8.53
CA TYR A 70 4.48 7.54 -9.13
C TYR A 70 5.54 8.33 -9.91
N ASN A 71 5.10 9.25 -10.78
CA ASN A 71 6.03 10.04 -11.58
C ASN A 71 6.95 10.93 -10.72
N LEU A 72 6.43 11.49 -9.63
CA LEU A 72 7.24 12.22 -8.66
C LEU A 72 8.26 11.30 -7.99
N PHE A 73 7.83 10.12 -7.52
CA PHE A 73 8.71 9.12 -6.91
C PHE A 73 9.85 8.69 -7.84
N ILE A 74 9.54 8.33 -9.09
CA ILE A 74 10.55 7.97 -10.09
C ILE A 74 11.53 9.12 -10.36
N SER A 75 11.02 10.35 -10.45
CA SER A 75 11.87 11.53 -10.67
C SER A 75 12.89 11.70 -9.54
N MET A 76 12.44 11.59 -8.28
CA MET A 76 13.31 11.67 -7.12
C MET A 76 14.32 10.53 -7.07
N GLN A 77 13.88 9.31 -7.41
CA GLN A 77 14.74 8.14 -7.33
C GLN A 77 15.87 8.19 -8.38
N ARG A 78 15.55 8.65 -9.61
CA ARG A 78 16.54 8.95 -10.66
C ARG A 78 17.56 10.00 -10.20
N ARG A 79 17.11 11.09 -9.56
CA ARG A 79 18.02 12.13 -9.03
C ARG A 79 18.96 11.61 -7.95
N SER A 80 18.50 10.66 -7.13
CA SER A 80 19.33 10.05 -6.08
C SER A 80 20.33 8.99 -6.58
N GLY A 81 20.40 8.74 -7.90
CA GLY A 81 21.28 7.72 -8.48
C GLY A 81 20.90 6.28 -8.13
N ARG A 82 19.70 6.04 -7.58
CA ARG A 82 19.20 4.69 -7.31
C ARG A 82 18.59 4.13 -8.60
N VAL A 83 19.00 2.92 -8.98
CA VAL A 83 18.42 2.22 -10.14
C VAL A 83 16.95 1.96 -9.85
N VAL A 84 16.07 2.58 -10.62
CA VAL A 84 14.66 2.19 -10.64
C VAL A 84 14.50 1.16 -11.73
N LEU A 85 14.13 -0.07 -11.36
CA LEU A 85 13.45 -0.93 -12.31
C LEU A 85 12.14 -0.21 -12.64
N VAL A 86 12.04 0.39 -13.83
CA VAL A 86 10.80 1.03 -14.26
C VAL A 86 9.83 -0.11 -14.53
N GLU A 87 9.06 -0.47 -13.51
CA GLU A 87 7.92 -1.35 -13.69
C GLU A 87 6.84 -0.62 -14.50
N ASN A 88 6.06 -1.39 -15.25
CA ASN A 88 4.94 -0.84 -15.99
C ASN A 88 3.90 -0.32 -14.98
N VAL A 89 3.72 1.00 -14.92
CA VAL A 89 2.79 1.68 -14.00
C VAL A 89 1.40 1.09 -14.09
N ASP A 90 0.94 0.75 -15.28
CA ASP A 90 -0.41 0.25 -15.50
C ASP A 90 -0.56 -1.17 -14.90
N GLN A 91 0.50 -1.97 -14.87
CA GLN A 91 0.48 -3.28 -14.18
C GLN A 91 0.45 -3.11 -12.66
N LEU A 92 1.24 -2.16 -12.13
CA LEU A 92 1.23 -1.83 -10.71
C LEU A 92 -0.13 -1.29 -10.26
N ASP A 93 -0.74 -0.44 -11.09
CA ASP A 93 -2.06 0.12 -10.82
C ASP A 93 -3.14 -0.97 -10.84
N ALA A 94 -3.08 -1.90 -11.79
CA ALA A 94 -3.99 -3.04 -11.82
C ALA A 94 -3.85 -3.98 -10.61
N VAL A 95 -2.62 -4.17 -10.11
CA VAL A 95 -2.39 -4.92 -8.87
C VAL A 95 -2.94 -4.13 -7.67
N TRP A 96 -2.70 -2.82 -7.62
CA TRP A 96 -3.24 -1.96 -6.58
C TRP A 96 -4.77 -2.04 -6.54
N ASP A 97 -5.45 -1.86 -7.67
CA ASP A 97 -6.91 -1.88 -7.73
C ASP A 97 -7.49 -3.25 -7.34
N ARG A 98 -6.82 -4.35 -7.67
CA ARG A 98 -7.23 -5.70 -7.24
C ARG A 98 -7.25 -5.85 -5.73
N TRP A 99 -6.23 -5.31 -5.06
CA TRP A 99 -6.09 -5.45 -3.62
C TRP A 99 -6.80 -4.27 -2.94
N ALA A 100 -6.28 -3.06 -3.06
CA ALA A 100 -6.77 -1.89 -2.33
C ALA A 100 -8.15 -1.40 -2.74
N GLY A 101 -8.71 -1.82 -3.88
CA GLY A 101 -10.07 -1.47 -4.28
C GLY A 101 -10.41 0.02 -4.19
N SER A 102 -11.67 0.32 -3.89
CA SER A 102 -12.19 1.69 -3.74
C SER A 102 -11.98 2.30 -2.34
N ASP A 103 -11.65 1.50 -1.34
CA ASP A 103 -11.48 1.92 0.06
C ASP A 103 -10.01 2.17 0.42
N ASN A 104 -9.12 2.18 -0.58
CA ASN A 104 -7.67 2.34 -0.40
C ASN A 104 -7.02 1.23 0.47
N GLY A 105 -7.66 0.06 0.55
CA GLY A 105 -7.16 -1.15 1.20
C GLY A 105 -7.44 -1.21 2.70
N ASP A 106 -8.38 -0.43 3.23
CA ASP A 106 -8.78 -0.52 4.64
C ASP A 106 -9.32 -1.92 4.98
N ASP A 107 -10.23 -2.45 4.16
CA ASP A 107 -10.80 -3.78 4.29
C ASP A 107 -9.73 -4.88 4.26
N ILE A 108 -8.74 -4.78 3.36
CA ILE A 108 -7.61 -5.72 3.37
C ILE A 108 -6.82 -5.65 4.66
N ILE A 109 -6.59 -4.45 5.18
CA ILE A 109 -5.84 -4.29 6.42
C ILE A 109 -6.59 -4.93 7.58
N ASP A 110 -7.92 -4.80 7.62
CA ASP A 110 -8.76 -5.46 8.62
C ASP A 110 -8.74 -6.98 8.47
N LYS A 111 -8.89 -7.51 7.25
CA LYS A 111 -8.73 -8.95 6.96
C LYS A 111 -7.35 -9.47 7.34
N LEU A 112 -6.29 -8.68 7.11
CA LEU A 112 -4.93 -9.01 7.50
C LEU A 112 -4.79 -9.05 9.03
N ARG A 113 -5.42 -8.12 9.77
CA ARG A 113 -5.42 -8.13 11.24
C ARG A 113 -6.07 -9.41 11.76
N ASP A 114 -7.23 -9.79 11.25
CA ASP A 114 -7.88 -11.05 11.61
C ASP A 114 -6.98 -12.26 11.31
N CYS A 115 -6.32 -12.27 10.15
CA CYS A 115 -5.43 -13.36 9.76
C CYS A 115 -4.16 -13.41 10.61
N MET A 116 -3.64 -12.26 11.06
CA MET A 116 -2.57 -12.17 12.04
C MET A 116 -3.03 -12.74 13.39
N ASP A 117 -4.28 -12.51 13.77
CA ASP A 117 -4.87 -13.05 14.99
C ASP A 117 -5.01 -14.58 14.98
N ALA A 118 -5.12 -15.18 13.80
CA ALA A 118 -5.14 -16.63 13.61
C ALA A 118 -3.74 -17.29 13.57
N LEU A 119 -2.64 -16.51 13.58
CA LEU A 119 -1.29 -17.07 13.67
C LEU A 119 -0.98 -17.50 15.12
N SER A 120 -0.11 -18.51 15.25
CA SER A 120 0.50 -18.81 16.55
C SER A 120 1.32 -17.61 17.05
N ASP A 121 1.38 -17.44 18.37
CA ASP A 121 2.11 -16.33 19.00
C ASP A 121 3.55 -16.25 18.50
N ARG A 122 4.26 -17.39 18.46
CA ARG A 122 5.63 -17.47 17.92
C ARG A 122 5.74 -16.96 16.48
N ALA A 123 4.76 -17.26 15.63
CA ALA A 123 4.76 -16.80 14.24
C ALA A 123 4.44 -15.31 14.13
N ARG A 124 3.50 -14.83 14.94
CA ARG A 124 3.13 -13.41 15.06
C ARG A 124 4.32 -12.58 15.53
N ASP A 125 4.94 -12.95 16.65
CA ASP A 125 6.12 -12.29 17.21
C ASP A 125 7.26 -12.21 16.19
N ALA A 126 7.54 -13.32 15.50
CA ALA A 126 8.58 -13.34 14.46
C ALA A 126 8.31 -12.31 13.35
N LEU A 127 7.05 -12.12 12.95
CA LEU A 127 6.66 -11.15 11.94
C LEU A 127 6.69 -9.72 12.49
N GLU A 128 6.22 -9.47 13.71
CA GLU A 128 6.24 -8.15 14.34
C GLU A 128 7.68 -7.65 14.51
N MET A 129 8.54 -8.46 15.12
CA MET A 129 9.96 -8.14 15.26
C MET A 129 10.60 -7.85 13.90
N ARG A 130 10.24 -8.63 12.86
CA ARG A 130 10.83 -8.45 11.54
C ARG A 130 10.34 -7.18 10.84
N PHE A 131 9.04 -6.93 10.84
CA PHE A 131 8.41 -5.94 9.95
C PHE A 131 8.10 -4.63 10.66
N ARG A 132 7.75 -4.67 11.95
CA ARG A 132 7.49 -3.49 12.78
C ARG A 132 8.78 -2.96 13.40
N GLU A 133 9.54 -3.84 14.08
CA GLU A 133 10.76 -3.44 14.81
C GLU A 133 12.06 -3.48 13.98
N LYS A 134 12.00 -4.02 12.75
CA LYS A 134 13.14 -4.15 11.83
C LYS A 134 14.30 -5.00 12.38
N GLN A 135 14.02 -5.98 13.23
CA GLN A 135 15.04 -6.88 13.78
C GLN A 135 15.64 -7.81 12.72
N THR A 136 16.89 -8.24 12.96
CA THR A 136 17.57 -9.25 12.15
C THR A 136 17.04 -10.64 12.44
N ARG A 137 17.24 -11.58 11.51
CA ARG A 137 16.82 -12.98 11.70
C ARG A 137 17.52 -13.63 12.89
N ILE A 138 18.77 -13.25 13.15
CA ILE A 138 19.57 -13.70 14.29
C ILE A 138 18.89 -13.28 15.60
N LYS A 139 18.56 -11.99 15.76
CA LYS A 139 17.86 -11.51 16.96
C LYS A 139 16.49 -12.16 17.18
N ILE A 140 15.75 -12.41 16.09
CA ILE A 140 14.46 -13.11 16.16
C ILE A 140 14.66 -14.57 16.60
N ALA A 141 15.69 -15.23 16.07
CA ALA A 141 16.03 -16.59 16.43
C ALA A 141 16.46 -16.71 17.90
N ASP A 142 17.28 -15.77 18.39
CA ASP A 142 17.68 -15.69 19.79
C ASP A 142 16.47 -15.49 20.71
N PHE A 143 15.59 -14.55 20.38
CA PHE A 143 14.37 -14.28 21.16
C PHE A 143 13.42 -15.48 21.21
N LEU A 144 13.29 -16.21 20.11
CA LEU A 144 12.40 -17.37 20.00
C LEU A 144 13.08 -18.70 20.39
N GLU A 145 14.34 -18.66 20.82
CA GLU A 145 15.16 -19.83 21.15
C GLU A 145 15.17 -20.90 20.05
N ILE A 146 15.39 -20.48 18.80
CA ILE A 146 15.50 -21.36 17.62
C ILE A 146 16.73 -21.00 16.80
N THR A 147 17.02 -21.81 15.78
CA THR A 147 18.07 -21.47 14.82
C THR A 147 17.64 -20.33 13.89
N GLU A 148 18.60 -19.56 13.36
CA GLU A 148 18.33 -18.54 12.34
C GLU A 148 17.56 -19.12 11.13
N HIS A 149 17.91 -20.35 10.73
CA HIS A 149 17.20 -21.08 9.69
C HIS A 149 15.75 -21.41 10.11
N GLY A 150 15.54 -21.78 11.37
CA GLY A 150 14.22 -21.99 11.97
C GLY A 150 13.36 -20.72 11.91
N ALA A 151 13.91 -19.57 12.30
CA ALA A 151 13.21 -18.28 12.24
C ALA A 151 12.86 -17.88 10.80
N LYS A 152 13.78 -18.09 9.85
CA LYS A 152 13.52 -17.89 8.41
C LYS A 152 12.33 -18.75 7.95
N ASN A 153 12.34 -20.04 8.25
CA ASN A 153 11.28 -20.97 7.83
C ASN A 153 9.94 -20.67 8.51
N LEU A 154 9.95 -20.31 9.79
CA LEU A 154 8.77 -19.88 10.53
C LEU A 154 8.10 -18.68 9.86
N MET A 155 8.87 -17.62 9.59
CA MET A 155 8.35 -16.43 8.90
C MET A 155 7.89 -16.73 7.46
N GLN A 156 8.55 -17.65 6.75
CA GLN A 156 8.11 -18.05 5.41
C GLN A 156 6.75 -18.75 5.44
N ARG A 157 6.54 -19.68 6.38
CA ARG A 157 5.25 -20.36 6.56
C ARG A 157 4.17 -19.38 7.03
N ALA A 158 4.47 -18.52 7.99
CA ALA A 158 3.54 -17.52 8.49
C ALA A 158 3.06 -16.59 7.36
N LYS A 159 3.98 -16.08 6.53
CA LYS A 159 3.60 -15.27 5.35
C LYS A 159 2.74 -16.02 4.33
N LYS A 160 3.00 -17.31 4.12
CA LYS A 160 2.17 -18.15 3.25
C LYS A 160 0.76 -18.29 3.81
N GLN A 161 0.64 -18.59 5.10
CA GLN A 161 -0.65 -18.70 5.80
C GLN A 161 -1.43 -17.38 5.76
N LEU A 162 -0.76 -16.24 6.00
CA LEU A 162 -1.41 -14.92 5.89
C LEU A 162 -1.93 -14.67 4.48
N ARG A 163 -1.14 -14.98 3.44
CA ARG A 163 -1.59 -14.84 2.05
C ARG A 163 -2.85 -15.67 1.79
N GLU A 164 -2.80 -16.96 2.10
CA GLU A 164 -3.92 -17.87 1.88
C GLU A 164 -5.18 -17.43 2.65
N CYS A 165 -5.01 -17.00 3.91
CA CYS A 165 -6.11 -16.50 4.74
C CYS A 165 -6.75 -15.23 4.15
N VAL A 166 -5.95 -14.24 3.74
CA VAL A 166 -6.47 -13.00 3.16
C VAL A 166 -7.11 -13.26 1.81
N GLU A 167 -6.50 -14.06 0.94
CA GLU A 167 -7.06 -14.42 -0.37
C GLU A 167 -8.42 -15.12 -0.21
N ASN A 168 -8.55 -16.03 0.75
CA ASN A 168 -9.82 -16.70 1.05
C ASN A 168 -10.89 -15.71 1.56
N LYS A 169 -10.51 -14.76 2.45
CA LYS A 169 -11.43 -13.72 2.94
C LYS A 169 -11.89 -12.77 1.83
N ILE A 170 -11.01 -12.43 0.89
CA ILE A 170 -11.37 -11.62 -0.29
C ILE A 170 -12.35 -12.38 -1.20
N GLN A 171 -12.12 -13.67 -1.44
CA GLN A 171 -12.99 -14.48 -2.31
C GLN A 171 -14.36 -14.78 -1.70
N ALA A 172 -14.44 -14.93 -0.37
CA ALA A 172 -15.69 -15.25 0.32
C ALA A 172 -16.75 -14.13 0.24
N GLU A 173 -16.34 -12.89 -0.02
CA GLU A 173 -17.24 -11.74 -0.18
C GLU A 173 -17.61 -11.45 -1.65
N ALA A 174 -16.96 -12.13 -2.60
CA ALA A 174 -17.26 -12.01 -4.02
C ALA A 174 -18.40 -12.95 -4.49
N ILE A 175 -18.98 -13.73 -3.57
CA ILE A 175 -20.07 -14.70 -3.78
C ILE A 175 -21.30 -14.22 -3.00
#